data_AF-A0A353P0D0-F1
#
_entry.id   AF-A0A353P0D0-F1
#
_cell.length_a   1.000
_cell.length_b   1.000
_cell.length_c   1.000
_cell.angle_alpha   90.00
_cell.angle_beta   90.00
_cell.angle_gamma   90.00
#
_symmetry.space_group_name_H-M   'P 1'
#
loop_
_entity.id
_entity.type
_entity.pdbx_description
1 polymer ?
#
loop_
_entity_poly.entity_id
_entity_poly.type
_entity_poly.pdbx_seq_one_letter_code
_entity_poly.pdbx_strand_id
1 'polypeptide(L)' 'MKTDTPKEVLEIQYELYRKMSPEKRIELVFDAYRTGQLLSMAGIKSQYPNANESEVWHIWAKRHLGEQLYKEAYGSVKNE' A
#
# COMPACT_ATOMS: atom_id res chain seq x y z
N MET A 1 23.88 -2.96 15.75
CA MET A 1 23.27 -1.97 14.83
C MET A 1 22.52 -0.96 15.69
N LYS A 2 22.89 0.33 15.65
CA LYS A 2 22.20 1.38 16.41
C LYS A 2 20.99 1.83 15.59
N THR A 3 19.79 1.75 16.15
CA THR A 3 18.56 2.21 15.50
C THR A 3 18.38 3.71 15.73
N ASP A 4 17.78 4.42 14.77
CA ASP A 4 17.42 5.84 14.94
C ASP A 4 16.34 6.05 16.02
N THR A 5 15.64 4.98 16.39
CA THR A 5 14.71 4.95 17.52
C THR A 5 15.41 4.42 18.78
N PRO A 6 15.51 5.21 19.87
CA PRO A 6 16.01 4.73 21.16
C PRO A 6 15.16 3.59 21.72
N LYS A 7 15.78 2.69 22.51
CA LYS A 7 15.11 1.49 23.06
C LYS A 7 13.86 1.85 23.88
N GLU A 8 13.96 2.83 24.77
CA GLU A 8 12.84 3.29 25.60
C GLU A 8 11.64 3.80 24.78
N VAL A 9 11.90 4.47 23.64
CA VAL A 9 10.84 4.95 22.74
C VAL A 9 10.15 3.78 22.05
N LEU A 10 10.92 2.77 21.63
CA LEU A 10 10.38 1.56 21.02
C LEU A 10 9.51 0.76 22.00
N GLU A 11 9.93 0.67 23.27
CA GLU A 11 9.16 0.02 24.32
C GLU A 11 7.84 0.73 24.58
N ILE A 12 7.83 2.06 24.64
CA ILE A 12 6.60 2.86 24.74
C ILE A 12 5.67 2.60 23.55
N GLN A 13 6.21 2.58 22.32
CA GLN A 13 5.42 2.31 21.12
C GLN A 13 4.74 0.93 21.19
N TYR A 14 5.46 -0.11 21.64
CA TYR A 14 4.88 -1.44 21.81
C TYR A 14 3.75 -1.45 22.85
N GLU A 15 3.92 -0.78 23.97
CA GLU A 15 2.88 -0.68 25.00
C GLU A 15 1.64 0.04 24.48
N LEU A 16 1.79 1.09 23.68
CA LEU A 16 0.68 1.78 23.01
C LEU A 16 -0.08 0.83 22.08
N TYR A 17 0.62 0.05 21.26
CA TYR A 17 -0.04 -0.92 20.38
C TYR A 17 -0.72 -2.05 21.15
N ARG A 18 -0.14 -2.55 22.24
CA ARG A 18 -0.75 -3.62 23.06
C ARG A 18 -2.04 -3.18 23.73
N LYS A 19 -2.10 -1.93 24.20
CA LYS A 19 -3.27 -1.34 24.86
C LYS A 19 -4.37 -0.90 23.89
N MET A 20 -4.07 -0.82 22.60
CA MET A 20 -5.01 -0.45 21.57
C MET A 20 -6.12 -1.50 21.41
N SER A 21 -7.36 -1.05 21.20
CA SER A 21 -8.46 -1.97 20.88
C SER A 21 -8.20 -2.69 19.55
N PRO A 22 -8.76 -3.90 19.33
CA PRO A 22 -8.62 -4.62 18.07
C PRO A 22 -9.08 -3.81 16.86
N GLU A 23 -10.17 -3.05 17.00
CA GLU A 23 -10.76 -2.23 15.93
C GLU A 23 -9.80 -1.13 15.51
N LYS A 24 -9.23 -0.41 16.49
CA LYS A 24 -8.28 0.66 16.19
C LYS A 24 -6.99 0.14 15.59
N ARG A 25 -6.55 -1.06 16.00
CA ARG A 25 -5.39 -1.73 15.41
C ARG A 25 -5.63 -2.08 13.94
N ILE A 26 -6.82 -2.59 13.61
CA ILE A 26 -7.19 -2.92 12.22
C ILE A 26 -7.29 -1.65 11.37
N GLU A 27 -7.85 -0.56 11.91
CA GLU A 27 -7.91 0.74 11.22
C GLU A 27 -6.51 1.22 10.81
N LEU A 28 -5.54 1.16 11.74
CA LEU A 28 -4.15 1.52 11.43
C LEU A 28 -3.51 0.65 10.36
N VAL A 29 -3.85 -0.64 10.30
CA VAL A 29 -3.35 -1.54 9.25
C VAL A 29 -3.90 -1.10 7.89
N PHE A 30 -5.19 -0.75 7.81
CA PHE A 30 -5.78 -0.25 6.56
C PHE A 30 -5.23 1.12 6.15
N ASP A 31 -4.98 2.02 7.12
CA ASP A 31 -4.32 3.30 6.86
C ASP A 31 -2.90 3.11 6.31
N ALA A 32 -2.13 2.20 6.91
CA ALA A 32 -0.79 1.88 6.45
C ALA A 32 -0.81 1.29 5.04
N TYR A 33 -1.76 0.40 4.74
CA TYR A 33 -1.94 -0.17 3.41
C TYR A 33 -2.27 0.91 2.36
N ARG A 34 -3.25 1.78 2.64
CA ARG A 34 -3.60 2.92 1.75
C ARG A 34 -2.40 3.83 1.52
N THR A 35 -1.64 4.14 2.57
CA THR A 35 -0.44 4.97 2.46
C THR A 35 0.60 4.32 1.57
N GLY A 36 0.86 3.02 1.74
CA GLY A 36 1.78 2.25 0.88
C GLY A 36 1.34 2.21 -0.59
N GLN A 37 0.04 2.04 -0.84
CA GLN A 37 -0.53 2.11 -2.19
C GLN A 37 -0.28 3.49 -2.83
N LEU A 38 -0.59 4.57 -2.12
CA LEU A 38 -0.36 5.94 -2.61
C LEU A 38 1.10 6.20 -2.93
N LEU A 39 2.02 5.78 -2.05
CA LEU A 39 3.47 5.88 -2.29
C LEU A 39 3.89 5.13 -3.56
N SER A 40 3.37 3.92 -3.76
CA SER A 40 3.65 3.13 -4.96
C SER A 40 3.13 3.80 -6.23
N MET A 41 1.90 4.30 -6.20
CA MET A 41 1.29 5.01 -7.33
C MET A 41 2.00 6.32 -7.65
N ALA A 42 2.45 7.08 -6.65
CA ALA A 42 3.27 8.27 -6.85
C ALA A 42 4.61 7.93 -7.52
N GLY A 43 5.27 6.84 -7.10
CA GLY A 43 6.46 6.32 -7.75
C GLY A 43 6.22 5.93 -9.22
N ILE A 44 5.09 5.28 -9.51
CA ILE A 44 4.68 4.95 -10.88
C ILE A 44 4.48 6.22 -11.70
N LYS A 45 3.73 7.21 -11.20
CA LYS A 45 3.52 8.49 -11.89
C LYS A 45 4.83 9.22 -12.16
N SER A 46 5.81 9.13 -11.26
CA SER A 46 7.15 9.69 -11.48
C SER A 46 7.91 8.97 -12.60
N GLN A 47 7.72 7.65 -12.76
CA GLN A 47 8.34 6.85 -13.84
C GLN A 47 7.63 7.03 -15.19
N TYR A 48 6.32 7.29 -15.16
CA TYR A 48 5.47 7.50 -16.33
C TYR A 48 4.75 8.86 -16.24
N PRO A 49 5.45 10.00 -16.45
CA PRO A 49 4.89 11.33 -16.21
C PRO A 49 3.62 11.63 -17.02
N ASN A 50 3.50 11.05 -18.22
CA ASN A 50 2.36 11.26 -19.12
C ASN A 50 1.17 10.32 -18.84
N ALA A 51 1.33 9.32 -17.96
CA ALA A 51 0.25 8.40 -17.64
C ALA A 51 -0.86 9.12 -16.87
N ASN A 52 -2.11 8.97 -17.29
CA ASN A 52 -3.27 9.45 -16.53
C ASN A 52 -3.52 8.59 -15.28
N GLU A 53 -4.47 9.00 -14.43
CA GLU A 53 -4.74 8.30 -13.16
C GLU A 53 -5.18 6.85 -13.36
N SER A 54 -5.98 6.56 -14.38
CA SER A 54 -6.43 5.20 -14.71
C SER A 54 -5.27 4.32 -15.17
N GLU A 55 -4.36 4.86 -15.98
CA GLU A 55 -3.16 4.14 -16.42
C GLU A 55 -2.23 3.84 -15.23
N VAL A 56 -2.00 4.83 -14.34
CA VAL A 56 -1.22 4.63 -13.11
C VAL A 56 -1.85 3.55 -12.24
N TRP A 57 -3.18 3.57 -12.09
CA TRP A 57 -3.93 2.56 -11.36
C TRP A 57 -3.75 1.17 -11.95
N HIS A 58 -3.91 1.01 -13.27
CA HIS A 58 -3.76 -0.28 -13.94
C HIS A 58 -2.33 -0.82 -13.86
N ILE A 59 -1.32 0.04 -13.97
CA ILE A 59 0.08 -0.35 -13.77
C ILE A 59 0.29 -0.82 -12.33
N TRP A 60 -0.22 -0.09 -11.33
CA TRP A 60 -0.16 -0.48 -9.93
C TRP A 60 -0.86 -1.82 -9.69
N ALA A 61 -2.11 -1.96 -10.14
CA ALA A 61 -2.92 -3.16 -9.96
C ALA A 61 -2.25 -4.38 -10.60
N LYS A 62 -1.68 -4.23 -11.80
CA LYS A 62 -0.94 -5.31 -12.47
C LYS A 62 0.30 -5.74 -11.69
N ARG A 63 1.06 -4.79 -11.15
CA ARG A 63 2.25 -5.06 -10.31
C ARG A 63 1.88 -5.67 -8.96
N HIS A 64 0.80 -5.22 -8.34
CA HIS A 64 0.35 -5.66 -7.02
C HIS A 64 -0.27 -7.06 -7.04
N LEU A 65 -1.14 -7.33 -8.02
CA LEU A 65 -1.84 -8.61 -8.16
C LEU A 65 -0.99 -9.67 -8.88
N GLY A 66 -0.04 -9.24 -9.72
CA GLY A 66 0.63 -10.12 -10.66
C GLY A 66 -0.23 -10.44 -11.88
N GLU A 67 0.38 -11.05 -12.90
CA GLU A 67 -0.22 -11.23 -14.22
C GLU A 67 -1.53 -12.03 -14.21
N GLN A 68 -1.57 -13.13 -13.45
CA GLN A 68 -2.73 -14.03 -13.43
C GLN A 68 -3.95 -13.35 -12.80
N LEU A 69 -3.83 -12.91 -11.54
CA LEU A 69 -4.93 -12.26 -10.81
C LEU A 69 -5.37 -10.95 -11.49
N TYR A 70 -4.44 -10.21 -12.09
CA TYR A 70 -4.79 -9.02 -12.86
C TYR A 70 -5.66 -9.37 -14.08
N LYS A 71 -5.34 -10.43 -14.82
CA LYS A 71 -6.17 -10.89 -15.94
C LYS A 71 -7.54 -11.39 -15.49
N GLU A 72 -7.60 -12.10 -14.37
CA GLU A 72 -8.89 -12.57 -13.82
C GLU A 72 -9.77 -11.38 -13.39
N ALA A 73 -9.19 -10.35 -12.79
CA ALA A 73 -9.93 -9.18 -12.31
C ALA A 73 -10.27 -8.15 -13.42
N TYR A 74 -9.40 -7.97 -14.42
CA TYR A 74 -9.49 -6.87 -15.40
C TYR A 74 -9.43 -7.32 -16.87
N GLY A 75 -9.12 -8.58 -17.16
CA GLY A 75 -8.86 -9.08 -18.52
C GLY A 75 -10.11 -9.32 -19.39
N SER A 76 -11.30 -9.21 -18.81
CA SER A 76 -12.59 -9.48 -19.47
C SER A 76 -13.22 -8.29 -20.18
N VAL A 77 -12.54 -7.14 -20.31
CA VAL A 77 -12.98 -6.07 -21.22
C VAL A 77 -12.48 -6.37 -22.65
N LYS A 78 -13.07 -7.40 -23.27
CA LYS A 78 -13.10 -7.49 -24.74
C LYS A 78 -14.43 -6.90 -25.19
N ASN A 79 -14.36 -5.71 -25.77
CA ASN A 79 -15.43 -5.15 -26.59
C ASN A 79 -15.68 -6.10 -27.78
N GLU A 80 -16.95 -6.36 -28.06
CA GLU A 80 -17.43 -6.82 -29.37
C GLU A 80 -17.05 -5.83 -30.48
#